data_AF-A0AAV4FMM8-F1
#
_entry.id   AF-A0AAV4FMM8-F1
#
_cell.length_a   1.000
_cell.length_b   1.000
_cell.length_c   1.000
_cell.angle_alpha   90.00
_cell.angle_beta   90.00
_cell.angle_gamma   90.00
#
_symmetry.space_group_name_H-M   'P 1'
#
loop_
_entity.id
_entity.type
_entity.pdbx_description
1 polymer ?
#
loop_
_entity_poly.entity_id
_entity_poly.type
_entity_poly.pdbx_seq_one_letter_code
_entity_poly.pdbx_strand_id
1 'polypeptide(L)'
;MKEQKEQQEKRQAERERKREEKRLIMEKRKVDRKLKAQQNKGDSSESEDDEQKMILMSDGEDDDDDVNYDRCRECGKEDGEDDVFDEQLVPWRGRCSFLPYLPSKPDKYGLKIFRAVDSETFFPLNAVPYLGKVGRNPTVNLGRNTALQLVEPFYRSGRNLTSDNFFTDYELAQKLNIEKMSVVGLID
;
A
#
# COMPACT_ATOMS: atom_id res chain seq x y z
N MET A 1 -33.85 56.20 2.71
CA MET A 1 -33.16 55.62 1.52
C MET A 1 -31.92 54.79 1.86
N LYS A 2 -30.97 55.27 2.68
CA LYS A 2 -29.75 54.51 3.03
C LYS A 2 -30.02 53.15 3.70
N GLU A 3 -30.94 53.14 4.68
CA GLU A 3 -31.28 51.94 5.46
C GLU A 3 -31.97 50.84 4.64
N GLN A 4 -32.81 51.22 3.67
CA GLN A 4 -33.43 50.28 2.74
C GLN A 4 -32.41 49.64 1.79
N LYS A 5 -31.41 50.43 1.35
CA LYS A 5 -30.32 49.93 0.51
C LYS A 5 -29.44 48.94 1.27
N GLU A 6 -29.10 49.24 2.52
CA GLU A 6 -28.32 48.34 3.39
C GLU A 6 -29.08 47.02 3.68
N GLN A 7 -30.39 47.08 3.95
CA GLN A 7 -31.21 45.87 4.11
C GLN A 7 -31.28 45.03 2.82
N GLN A 8 -31.29 45.67 1.67
CA GLN A 8 -31.29 45.00 0.37
C GLN A 8 -29.94 44.30 0.10
N GLU A 9 -28.82 44.96 0.43
CA GLU A 9 -27.47 44.40 0.33
C GLU A 9 -27.27 43.20 1.27
N LYS A 10 -27.71 43.29 2.54
CA LYS A 10 -27.65 42.16 3.49
C LYS A 10 -28.47 40.96 3.01
N ARG A 11 -29.67 41.20 2.45
CA ARG A 11 -30.50 40.14 1.85
C ARG A 11 -29.86 39.52 0.61
N GLN A 12 -29.14 40.31 -0.19
CA GLN A 12 -28.42 39.81 -1.35
C GLN A 12 -27.23 38.95 -0.94
N ALA A 13 -26.41 39.42 0.00
CA ALA A 13 -25.28 38.67 0.56
C ALA A 13 -25.74 37.34 1.20
N GLU A 14 -26.87 37.35 1.93
CA GLU A 14 -27.42 36.11 2.50
C GLU A 14 -27.90 35.13 1.42
N ARG A 15 -28.48 35.62 0.33
CA ARG A 15 -28.89 34.78 -0.82
C ARG A 15 -27.69 34.18 -1.54
N GLU A 16 -26.61 34.94 -1.70
CA GLU A 16 -25.36 34.48 -2.29
C GLU A 16 -24.70 33.41 -1.40
N ARG A 17 -24.62 33.64 -0.08
CA ARG A 17 -24.15 32.64 0.88
C ARG A 17 -24.94 31.34 0.83
N LYS A 18 -26.28 31.42 0.78
CA LYS A 18 -27.15 30.23 0.64
C LYS A 18 -26.98 29.51 -0.70
N ARG A 19 -26.64 30.23 -1.77
CA ARG A 19 -26.35 29.63 -3.09
C ARG A 19 -25.02 28.89 -3.07
N GLU A 20 -24.00 29.48 -2.47
CA GLU A 20 -22.68 28.88 -2.33
C GLU A 20 -22.70 27.65 -1.41
N GLU A 21 -23.40 27.72 -0.28
CA GLU A 21 -23.60 26.57 0.61
C GLU A 21 -24.29 25.40 -0.11
N LYS A 22 -25.34 25.67 -0.88
CA LYS A 22 -26.00 24.65 -1.72
C LYS A 22 -25.07 24.06 -2.77
N ARG A 23 -24.18 24.88 -3.36
CA ARG A 23 -23.17 24.44 -4.33
C ARG A 23 -22.19 23.47 -3.66
N LEU A 24 -21.64 23.83 -2.50
CA LEU A 24 -20.72 22.99 -1.74
C LEU A 24 -21.37 21.67 -1.29
N ILE A 25 -22.63 21.71 -0.84
CA ILE A 25 -23.38 20.50 -0.47
C ILE A 25 -23.56 19.59 -1.69
N MET A 26 -23.90 20.13 -2.86
CA MET A 26 -24.00 19.33 -4.08
C MET A 26 -22.66 18.76 -4.52
N GLU A 27 -21.58 19.52 -4.37
CA GLU A 27 -20.23 19.09 -4.72
C GLU A 27 -19.76 17.96 -3.80
N LYS A 28 -19.95 18.09 -2.48
CA LYS A 28 -19.70 17.01 -1.51
C LYS A 28 -20.50 15.75 -1.86
N ARG A 29 -21.79 15.89 -2.16
CA ARG A 29 -22.64 14.75 -2.59
C ARG A 29 -22.13 14.09 -3.87
N LYS A 30 -21.55 14.84 -4.82
CA LYS A 30 -20.96 14.27 -6.03
C LYS A 30 -19.71 13.47 -5.70
N VAL A 31 -18.84 13.98 -4.82
CA VAL A 31 -17.65 13.27 -4.35
C VAL A 31 -18.05 11.99 -3.60
N ASP A 32 -18.99 12.06 -2.66
CA ASP A 32 -19.47 10.90 -1.90
C ASP A 32 -20.06 9.81 -2.82
N ARG A 33 -20.82 10.22 -3.85
CA ARG A 33 -21.35 9.29 -4.86
C ARG A 33 -20.24 8.62 -5.67
N LYS A 34 -19.20 9.37 -6.04
CA LYS A 34 -18.04 8.83 -6.77
C LYS A 34 -17.27 7.83 -5.90
N LEU A 35 -16.99 8.17 -4.64
CA LEU A 35 -16.33 7.28 -3.68
C LEU A 35 -17.13 5.99 -3.49
N LYS A 36 -18.45 6.08 -3.33
CA LYS A 36 -19.32 4.91 -3.19
C LYS A 36 -19.36 4.05 -4.47
N ALA A 37 -19.35 4.67 -5.64
CA ALA A 37 -19.28 3.95 -6.91
C ALA A 37 -17.94 3.22 -7.10
N GLN A 38 -16.83 3.82 -6.65
CA GLN A 38 -15.50 3.17 -6.67
C GLN A 38 -15.45 1.98 -5.71
N GLN A 39 -16.00 2.11 -4.50
CA GLN A 39 -16.08 1.00 -3.54
C GLN A 39 -16.88 -0.18 -4.08
N ASN A 40 -18.04 0.07 -4.71
CA ASN A 40 -18.89 -0.99 -5.26
C ASN A 40 -18.30 -1.67 -6.51
N LYS A 41 -17.33 -1.04 -7.19
CA LYS A 41 -16.67 -1.65 -8.36
C LYS A 41 -15.68 -2.75 -7.98
N GLY A 42 -15.14 -2.74 -6.76
CA GLY A 42 -14.23 -3.77 -6.26
C GLY A 42 -14.91 -4.94 -5.54
N ASP A 43 -16.23 -5.02 -5.57
CA ASP A 43 -17.04 -6.06 -4.88
C ASP A 43 -17.69 -7.02 -5.91
N SER A 44 -17.02 -7.24 -7.06
CA SER A 44 -17.43 -8.23 -8.04
C SER A 44 -17.31 -9.63 -7.46
N SER A 45 -18.33 -10.46 -7.63
CA SER A 45 -18.41 -11.84 -7.13
C SER A 45 -17.50 -12.81 -7.92
N GLU A 46 -16.25 -12.44 -8.14
CA GLU A 46 -15.25 -13.34 -8.72
C GLU A 46 -14.82 -14.36 -7.66
N SER A 47 -14.42 -15.56 -8.08
CA SER A 47 -14.10 -16.62 -7.12
C SER A 47 -12.81 -16.27 -6.36
N GLU A 48 -12.69 -16.74 -5.11
CA GLU A 48 -11.55 -16.43 -4.23
C GLU A 48 -10.19 -16.79 -4.87
N ASP A 49 -10.17 -17.85 -5.68
CA ASP A 49 -8.98 -18.28 -6.44
C ASP A 49 -8.70 -17.37 -7.64
N ASP A 50 -9.73 -16.81 -8.29
CA ASP A 50 -9.59 -15.92 -9.45
C ASP A 50 -9.07 -14.54 -9.04
N GLU A 51 -9.49 -13.99 -7.90
CA GLU A 51 -8.99 -12.69 -7.38
C GLU A 51 -7.50 -12.77 -7.00
N GLN A 52 -7.09 -13.84 -6.30
CA GLN A 52 -5.68 -14.07 -5.96
C GLN A 52 -4.84 -14.29 -7.21
N LYS A 53 -5.37 -15.03 -8.19
CA LYS A 53 -4.69 -15.28 -9.45
C LYS A 53 -4.64 -14.03 -10.32
N MET A 54 -5.63 -13.14 -10.29
CA MET A 54 -5.59 -11.83 -10.96
C MET A 54 -4.49 -10.95 -10.37
N ILE A 55 -4.37 -10.88 -9.04
CA ILE A 55 -3.28 -10.13 -8.37
C ILE A 55 -1.91 -10.73 -8.72
N LEU A 56 -1.78 -12.07 -8.71
CA LEU A 56 -0.52 -12.75 -9.03
C LEU A 56 -0.18 -12.77 -10.54
N MET A 57 -1.18 -12.65 -11.42
CA MET A 57 -0.99 -12.63 -12.88
C MET A 57 -0.87 -11.22 -13.46
N SER A 58 -1.20 -10.17 -12.72
CA SER A 58 -0.88 -8.78 -13.11
C SER A 58 0.59 -8.43 -12.89
N ASP A 59 1.37 -9.31 -12.25
CA ASP A 59 2.83 -9.24 -12.18
C ASP A 59 3.52 -9.85 -13.43
N GLY A 60 2.75 -10.35 -14.41
CA GLY A 60 3.26 -10.99 -15.62
C GLY A 60 2.76 -10.34 -16.91
N GLU A 61 3.62 -9.54 -17.53
CA GLU A 61 3.49 -8.99 -18.89
C GLU A 61 2.34 -7.99 -19.12
N ASP A 62 2.37 -6.86 -18.42
CA ASP A 62 1.88 -5.60 -18.99
C ASP A 62 3.05 -4.60 -18.99
N ASP A 63 3.44 -4.17 -20.19
CA ASP A 63 4.37 -3.05 -20.46
C ASP A 63 3.77 -1.71 -19.98
N ASP A 64 3.39 -1.60 -18.71
CA ASP A 64 3.13 -0.33 -18.01
C ASP A 64 4.45 0.15 -17.36
N ASP A 65 5.38 0.54 -18.24
CA ASP A 65 6.66 1.20 -17.99
C ASP A 65 6.54 2.59 -17.32
N ASP A 66 5.54 2.81 -16.43
CA ASP A 66 5.31 4.13 -15.84
C ASP A 66 4.73 4.16 -14.41
N VAL A 67 4.82 3.08 -13.63
CA VAL A 67 4.93 3.19 -12.16
C VAL A 67 6.41 3.23 -11.80
N ASN A 68 7.02 4.34 -12.19
CA ASN A 68 8.41 4.67 -12.01
C ASN A 68 8.80 4.64 -10.51
N TYR A 69 9.30 3.48 -10.04
CA TYR A 69 10.03 3.34 -8.77
C TYR A 69 11.37 4.12 -8.78
N ASP A 70 11.76 4.63 -9.94
CA ASP A 70 12.94 5.43 -10.25
C ASP A 70 12.82 6.93 -9.89
N ARG A 71 11.78 7.36 -9.16
CA ARG A 71 11.54 8.80 -8.91
C ARG A 71 11.25 9.18 -7.46
N CYS A 72 12.30 9.14 -6.65
CA CYS A 72 12.62 10.28 -5.78
C CYS A 72 13.84 11.06 -6.29
N ARG A 73 13.93 11.34 -7.60
CA ARG A 73 14.95 12.27 -8.16
C ARG A 73 14.83 13.70 -7.61
N GLU A 74 13.71 14.09 -7.01
CA GLU A 74 13.57 15.41 -6.36
C GLU A 74 14.34 15.52 -5.03
N CYS A 75 14.65 14.41 -4.35
CA CYS A 75 15.39 14.47 -3.09
C CYS A 75 16.91 14.43 -3.26
N GLY A 76 17.42 14.06 -4.44
CA GLY A 76 18.84 14.03 -4.76
C GLY A 76 19.68 13.11 -3.87
N LYS A 77 19.07 12.11 -3.21
CA LYS A 77 19.81 11.14 -2.39
C LYS A 77 20.30 9.98 -3.24
N GLU A 78 21.55 9.60 -3.02
CA GLU A 78 22.13 8.35 -3.51
C GLU A 78 21.32 7.18 -2.91
N ASP A 79 21.19 6.10 -3.66
CA ASP A 79 20.48 4.89 -3.22
C ASP A 79 21.03 4.48 -1.84
N GLY A 80 20.17 4.37 -0.82
CA GLY A 80 20.65 4.03 0.54
C GLY A 80 21.39 2.70 0.59
N GLU A 81 22.24 2.47 1.58
CA GLU A 81 23.02 1.22 1.62
C GLU A 81 22.26 0.08 2.32
N ASP A 82 21.28 0.41 3.16
CA ASP A 82 20.63 -0.50 4.09
C ASP A 82 19.09 -0.46 3.98
N ASP A 83 18.48 -1.63 3.83
CA ASP A 83 17.03 -1.85 3.77
C ASP A 83 16.49 -2.53 5.01
N VAL A 84 15.27 -2.17 5.43
CA VAL A 84 14.55 -2.82 6.52
C VAL A 84 13.27 -3.47 6.00
N PHE A 85 13.08 -4.74 6.34
CA PHE A 85 11.89 -5.50 6.00
C PHE A 85 11.02 -5.73 7.21
N ASP A 86 9.74 -5.38 7.10
CA ASP A 86 8.77 -5.54 8.17
C ASP A 86 7.34 -5.69 7.62
N GLU A 87 6.42 -6.02 8.52
CA GLU A 87 5.00 -6.15 8.30
C GLU A 87 4.24 -4.88 8.72
N GLN A 88 3.58 -4.23 7.75
CA GLN A 88 2.61 -3.18 8.01
C GLN A 88 1.18 -3.74 8.01
N LEU A 89 0.38 -3.33 8.98
CA LEU A 89 -1.05 -3.63 9.03
C LEU A 89 -1.86 -2.36 8.79
N VAL A 90 -2.63 -2.34 7.70
CA VAL A 90 -3.57 -1.25 7.38
C VAL A 90 -4.93 -1.63 7.95
N PRO A 91 -5.47 -0.89 8.95
CA PRO A 91 -6.73 -1.24 9.58
C PRO A 91 -7.87 -1.31 8.56
N TRP A 92 -8.54 -2.46 8.51
CA TRP A 92 -9.65 -2.69 7.60
C TRP A 92 -10.68 -3.62 8.24
N ARG A 93 -11.96 -3.28 8.09
CA ARG A 93 -13.10 -4.04 8.61
C ARG A 93 -14.15 -4.38 7.56
N GLY A 94 -13.85 -4.12 6.28
CA GLY A 94 -14.70 -4.56 5.18
C GLY A 94 -14.65 -6.08 5.01
N ARG A 95 -15.49 -6.61 4.14
CA ARG A 95 -15.45 -8.03 3.77
C ARG A 95 -14.27 -8.25 2.83
N CYS A 96 -13.31 -9.05 3.28
CA CYS A 96 -12.16 -9.47 2.49
C CYS A 96 -11.70 -10.81 3.08
N SER A 97 -11.52 -11.81 2.21
CA SER A 97 -11.27 -13.21 2.60
C SER A 97 -9.89 -13.41 3.25
N PHE A 98 -8.94 -12.52 2.96
CA PHE A 98 -7.54 -12.64 3.38
C PHE A 98 -7.14 -11.66 4.49
N LEU A 99 -8.08 -11.17 5.31
CA LEU A 99 -7.74 -10.34 6.47
C LEU A 99 -7.13 -11.17 7.59
N PRO A 100 -5.81 -11.06 7.87
CA PRO A 100 -5.24 -11.73 9.03
C PRO A 100 -5.72 -11.10 10.33
N TYR A 101 -5.79 -11.94 11.35
CA TYR A 101 -5.91 -11.52 12.74
C TYR A 101 -4.52 -11.46 13.38
N LEU A 102 -4.07 -10.26 13.78
CA LEU A 102 -2.80 -10.06 14.48
C LEU A 102 -3.05 -9.55 15.92
N PRO A 103 -3.02 -10.44 16.93
CA PRO A 103 -3.38 -10.07 18.31
C PRO A 103 -2.43 -9.07 18.96
N SER A 104 -1.18 -9.01 18.49
CA SER A 104 -0.13 -8.12 19.01
C SER A 104 -0.23 -6.68 18.51
N LYS A 105 -0.98 -6.42 17.43
CA LYS A 105 -1.11 -5.07 16.84
C LYS A 105 -2.33 -4.33 17.44
N PRO A 106 -2.31 -2.98 17.53
CA PRO A 106 -3.42 -2.20 18.11
C PRO A 106 -4.76 -2.45 17.42
N ASP A 107 -4.74 -2.41 16.08
CA ASP A 107 -5.85 -2.88 15.25
C ASP A 107 -5.61 -4.34 14.92
N LYS A 108 -6.49 -5.22 15.40
CA LYS A 108 -6.28 -6.67 15.29
C LYS A 108 -6.62 -7.25 13.92
N TYR A 109 -7.38 -6.51 13.12
CA TYR A 109 -7.83 -6.91 11.78
C TYR A 109 -7.46 -5.82 10.79
N GLY A 110 -6.85 -6.22 9.68
CA GLY A 110 -6.44 -5.31 8.64
C GLY A 110 -5.80 -6.02 7.46
N LEU A 111 -5.53 -5.24 6.42
CA LEU A 111 -4.75 -5.69 5.28
C LEU A 111 -3.28 -5.70 5.68
N LYS A 112 -2.69 -6.89 5.71
CA LYS A 112 -1.26 -7.06 5.99
C LYS A 112 -0.48 -6.86 4.70
N ILE A 113 0.57 -6.05 4.79
CA ILE A 113 1.45 -5.70 3.68
C ILE A 113 2.88 -5.89 4.17
N PHE A 114 3.65 -6.69 3.45
CA PHE A 114 5.09 -6.80 3.65
C PHE A 114 5.77 -5.63 2.92
N ARG A 115 6.71 -4.95 3.56
CA ARG A 115 7.38 -3.78 2.96
C ARG A 115 8.89 -3.86 3.06
N ALA A 116 9.53 -3.38 2.01
CA ALA A 116 10.92 -2.94 2.01
C ALA A 116 10.95 -1.43 2.21
N VAL A 117 11.76 -0.95 3.14
CA VAL A 117 11.88 0.47 3.48
C VAL A 117 13.35 0.82 3.62
N ASP A 118 13.73 1.96 3.07
CA ASP A 118 15.07 2.51 3.25
C ASP A 118 15.31 2.87 4.72
N SER A 119 16.39 2.37 5.31
CA SER A 119 16.64 2.49 6.75
C SER A 119 16.94 3.92 7.22
N GLU A 120 17.51 4.76 6.34
CA GLU A 120 17.92 6.12 6.68
C GLU A 120 16.79 7.12 6.49
N THR A 121 16.05 6.98 5.39
CA THR A 121 15.02 7.93 4.97
C THR A 121 13.62 7.50 5.38
N PHE A 122 13.45 6.24 5.78
CA PHE A 122 12.15 5.60 6.02
C PHE A 122 11.24 5.63 4.78
N PHE A 123 11.84 5.76 3.59
CA PHE A 123 11.08 5.80 2.34
C PHE A 123 10.68 4.37 1.93
N PRO A 124 9.40 4.13 1.59
CA PRO A 124 8.96 2.81 1.16
C PRO A 124 9.52 2.50 -0.24
N LEU A 125 10.31 1.43 -0.32
CA LEU A 125 11.01 1.00 -1.54
C LEU A 125 10.28 -0.10 -2.30
N ASN A 126 9.57 -0.99 -1.61
CA ASN A 126 8.73 -2.00 -2.24
C ASN A 126 7.65 -2.50 -1.27
N ALA A 127 6.57 -3.08 -1.79
CA ALA A 127 5.49 -3.62 -0.98
C ALA A 127 4.79 -4.79 -1.66
N VAL A 128 4.56 -5.87 -0.90
CA VAL A 128 3.82 -7.06 -1.35
C VAL A 128 2.65 -7.31 -0.39
N PRO A 129 1.39 -7.33 -0.87
CA PRO A 129 0.25 -7.62 -0.03
C PRO A 129 0.24 -9.09 0.42
N TYR A 130 -0.15 -9.35 1.67
CA TYR A 130 -0.43 -10.70 2.13
C TYR A 130 -1.82 -11.13 1.67
N LEU A 131 -1.87 -12.13 0.80
CA LEU A 131 -3.11 -12.62 0.18
C LEU A 131 -3.73 -13.82 0.91
N GLY A 132 -3.25 -14.19 2.10
CA GLY A 132 -3.76 -15.35 2.82
C GLY A 132 -3.11 -16.65 2.38
N LYS A 133 -3.88 -17.75 2.40
CA LYS A 133 -3.46 -19.05 1.88
C LYS A 133 -4.00 -19.21 0.46
N VAL A 134 -3.15 -19.69 -0.45
CA VAL A 134 -3.58 -20.12 -1.79
C VAL A 134 -3.95 -21.61 -1.69
N GLY A 135 -5.24 -21.91 -1.77
CA GLY A 135 -5.76 -23.27 -1.57
C GLY A 135 -5.69 -23.79 -0.13
N ARG A 136 -5.68 -25.13 0.04
CA ARG A 136 -5.76 -25.77 1.38
C ARG A 136 -4.43 -25.82 2.14
N ASN A 137 -3.30 -25.71 1.44
CA ASN A 137 -1.98 -25.89 2.05
C ASN A 137 -1.36 -24.54 2.42
N PRO A 138 -0.63 -24.44 3.53
CA PRO A 138 0.19 -23.27 3.81
C PRO A 138 1.20 -23.03 2.68
N THR A 139 1.41 -21.77 2.30
CA THR A 139 2.50 -21.40 1.40
C THR A 139 3.83 -21.76 2.07
N VAL A 140 4.54 -22.71 1.45
CA VAL A 140 5.86 -23.14 1.94
C VAL A 140 6.84 -21.98 1.76
N ASN A 141 7.60 -21.67 2.82
CA ASN A 141 8.63 -20.62 2.84
C ASN A 141 8.11 -19.23 2.42
N LEU A 142 6.91 -18.86 2.89
CA LEU A 142 6.28 -17.57 2.60
C LEU A 142 7.24 -16.39 2.83
N GLY A 143 7.85 -16.30 4.01
CA GLY A 143 8.78 -15.22 4.35
C GLY A 143 9.92 -15.08 3.35
N ARG A 144 10.59 -16.19 3.02
CA ARG A 144 11.66 -16.21 2.02
C ARG A 144 11.20 -15.78 0.63
N ASN A 145 10.08 -16.32 0.15
CA ASN A 145 9.58 -16.01 -1.19
C ASN A 145 9.16 -14.56 -1.29
N THR A 146 8.47 -14.04 -0.27
CA THR A 146 8.13 -12.63 -0.14
C THR A 146 9.38 -11.75 -0.09
N ALA A 147 10.42 -12.15 0.67
CA ALA A 147 11.65 -11.38 0.75
C ALA A 147 12.33 -11.28 -0.63
N LEU A 148 12.41 -12.37 -1.38
CA LEU A 148 12.97 -12.38 -2.74
C LEU A 148 12.17 -11.49 -3.71
N GLN A 149 10.84 -11.51 -3.64
CA GLN A 149 9.99 -10.61 -4.45
C GLN A 149 10.22 -9.13 -4.08
N LEU A 150 10.37 -8.82 -2.79
CA LEU A 150 10.61 -7.47 -2.34
C LEU A 150 11.98 -6.93 -2.79
N VAL A 151 13.03 -7.77 -2.78
CA VAL A 151 14.39 -7.37 -3.16
C VAL A 151 14.72 -7.47 -4.65
N GLU A 152 13.89 -8.14 -5.45
CA GLU A 152 14.18 -8.36 -6.88
C GLU A 152 14.53 -7.08 -7.65
N PRO A 153 13.83 -5.94 -7.45
CA PRO A 153 14.21 -4.67 -8.10
C PRO A 153 15.59 -4.14 -7.68
N PHE A 154 16.16 -4.61 -6.56
CA PHE A 154 17.40 -4.13 -5.96
C PHE A 154 18.57 -5.10 -6.15
N TYR A 155 18.42 -6.16 -6.95
CA TYR A 155 19.53 -7.08 -7.20
C TYR A 155 20.76 -6.36 -7.75
N ARG A 156 21.93 -6.79 -7.29
CA ARG A 156 23.26 -6.26 -7.68
C ARG A 156 23.53 -4.82 -7.23
N SER A 157 22.69 -4.25 -6.38
CA SER A 157 22.87 -2.93 -5.79
C SER A 157 24.00 -2.87 -4.75
N GLY A 158 24.37 -4.00 -4.13
CA GLY A 158 25.28 -4.00 -2.99
C GLY A 158 24.61 -3.69 -1.66
N ARG A 159 23.27 -3.52 -1.62
CA ARG A 159 22.52 -3.19 -0.40
C ARG A 159 22.53 -4.33 0.60
N ASN A 160 22.43 -3.95 1.88
CA ASN A 160 22.32 -4.86 2.99
C ASN A 160 20.89 -4.87 3.56
N LEU A 161 20.33 -6.07 3.67
CA LEU A 161 18.98 -6.29 4.15
C LEU A 161 18.98 -6.54 5.67
N THR A 162 18.14 -5.82 6.41
CA THR A 162 17.83 -6.10 7.81
C THR A 162 16.41 -6.63 7.93
N SER A 163 16.22 -7.81 8.52
CA SER A 163 14.88 -8.41 8.68
C SER A 163 14.70 -9.17 10.00
N ASP A 164 13.44 -9.44 10.35
CA ASP A 164 13.09 -10.24 11.51
C ASP A 164 13.24 -11.76 11.26
N ASN A 165 12.85 -12.59 12.25
CA ASN A 165 12.95 -14.05 12.10
C ASN A 165 12.07 -14.61 10.97
N PHE A 166 11.01 -13.89 10.58
CA PHE A 166 10.00 -14.43 9.69
C PHE A 166 10.53 -14.49 8.26
N PHE A 167 11.39 -13.53 7.90
CA PHE A 167 12.06 -13.49 6.60
C PHE A 167 13.43 -14.17 6.60
N THR A 168 14.11 -14.22 7.76
CA THR A 168 15.49 -14.68 7.84
C THR A 168 15.60 -16.19 7.67
N ASP A 169 16.32 -16.62 6.63
CA ASP A 169 16.59 -18.03 6.33
C ASP A 169 17.96 -18.19 5.68
N TYR A 170 18.61 -19.35 5.87
CA TYR A 170 19.92 -19.63 5.29
C TYR A 170 19.89 -19.62 3.77
N GLU A 171 18.85 -20.22 3.16
CA GLU A 171 18.70 -20.22 1.70
C GLU A 171 18.46 -18.81 1.14
N LEU A 172 17.81 -17.92 1.92
CA LEU A 172 17.67 -16.51 1.56
C LEU A 172 19.05 -15.86 1.46
N ALA A 173 19.88 -16.01 2.50
CA ALA A 173 21.22 -15.42 2.55
C ALA A 173 22.11 -15.89 1.39
N GLN A 174 22.03 -17.19 1.03
CA GLN A 174 22.77 -17.71 -0.12
C GLN A 174 22.32 -17.08 -1.44
N LYS A 175 21.01 -16.94 -1.66
CA LYS A 175 20.47 -16.33 -2.88
C LYS A 175 20.84 -14.85 -2.99
N LEU A 176 20.71 -14.11 -1.90
CA LEU A 176 21.08 -12.69 -1.86
C LEU A 176 22.57 -12.49 -2.15
N ASN A 177 23.43 -13.35 -1.61
CA ASN A 177 24.86 -13.27 -1.86
C ASN A 177 25.22 -13.50 -3.34
N ILE A 178 24.50 -14.40 -4.04
CA ILE A 178 24.65 -14.58 -5.50
C ILE A 178 24.27 -13.29 -6.25
N GLU A 179 23.22 -12.60 -5.79
CA GLU A 179 22.76 -11.33 -6.35
C GLU A 179 23.50 -10.10 -5.79
N LYS A 180 24.66 -10.28 -5.15
CA LYS A 180 25.49 -9.22 -4.55
C LYS A 180 24.72 -8.34 -3.54
N MET A 181 23.93 -8.96 -2.69
CA MET A 181 23.29 -8.35 -1.52
C MET A 181 23.67 -9.16 -0.28
N SER A 182 23.55 -8.56 0.90
CA SER A 182 23.70 -9.25 2.18
C SER A 182 22.42 -9.20 3.00
N VAL A 183 22.32 -10.06 4.01
CA VAL A 183 21.21 -10.05 4.97
C VAL A 183 21.73 -10.23 6.38
N VAL A 184 21.14 -9.46 7.29
CA VAL A 184 21.28 -9.56 8.73
C VAL A 184 19.87 -9.71 9.30
N GLY A 185 19.69 -10.65 10.20
CA GLY A 185 18.39 -10.83 10.83
C GLY A 185 18.44 -11.77 12.02
N LEU A 186 17.29 -11.89 12.68
CA LEU A 186 17.13 -12.77 13.84
C LEU A 186 16.94 -14.21 13.36
N ILE A 187 17.52 -15.16 14.11
CA ILE A 187 17.36 -16.61 13.88
C ILE A 187 16.87 -17.20 15.19
N ASP A 188 15.79 -18.00 15.13
CA ASP A 188 15.22 -18.73 16.27
C ASP A 188 15.38 -20.25 16.12
#